data_AF-A0A8J6QU37-F1
#
_entry.id   AF-A0A8J6QU37-F1
#
_cell.length_a   1.000
_cell.length_b   1.000
_cell.length_c   1.000
_cell.angle_alpha   90.00
_cell.angle_beta   90.00
_cell.angle_gamma   90.00
#
_symmetry.space_group_name_H-M   'P 1'
#
loop_
_entity.id
_entity.type
_entity.pdbx_description
1 polymer ?
#
loop_
_entity_poly.entity_id
_entity_poly.type
_entity_poly.pdbx_seq_one_letter_code
_entity_poly.pdbx_strand_id
1 'polypeptide(L)' 'MNAETIKERITLIKSKRETLLRLLEQPDLGTLRIDVNQALEEMDDLIDEFQRTFPEAGNL' A
#
# COMPACT_ATOMS: atom_id res chain seq x y z
N MET A 1 -9.99 -17.24 5.02
CA MET A 1 -10.25 -15.93 4.38
C MET A 1 -10.76 -16.19 2.98
N ASN A 2 -11.82 -15.51 2.55
CA ASN A 2 -12.29 -15.57 1.15
C ASN A 2 -11.59 -14.49 0.31
N ALA A 3 -11.68 -14.59 -1.02
CA ALA A 3 -11.06 -13.63 -1.94
C ALA A 3 -11.60 -12.20 -1.76
N GLU A 4 -12.86 -12.06 -1.35
CA GLU A 4 -13.52 -10.79 -1.09
C GLU A 4 -12.91 -10.05 0.11
N THR A 5 -12.68 -10.74 1.23
CA THR A 5 -11.96 -10.18 2.39
C THR A 5 -10.54 -9.74 2.02
N ILE A 6 -9.85 -10.46 1.13
CA ILE A 6 -8.51 -10.07 0.67
C ILE A 6 -8.60 -8.78 -0.17
N LYS A 7 -9.58 -8.67 -1.07
CA LYS A 7 -9.85 -7.45 -1.86
C LYS A 7 -10.11 -6.24 -0.96
N GLU A 8 -10.97 -6.39 0.05
CA GLU A 8 -11.27 -5.30 1.01
C GLU A 8 -10.02 -4.85 1.78
N ARG A 9 -9.20 -5.81 2.24
CA ARG A 9 -7.94 -5.49 2.93
C ARG A 9 -6.96 -4.77 2.02
N ILE A 10 -6.90 -5.12 0.73
CA ILE A 10 -6.06 -4.41 -0.25
C ILE A 10 -6.55 -2.98 -0.47
N THR A 11 -7.86 -2.74 -0.48
CA THR A 11 -8.40 -1.37 -0.51
C THR A 11 -7.95 -0.56 0.70
N LEU A 12 -7.92 -1.16 1.90
CA LEU A 12 -7.41 -0.51 3.11
C LEU A 12 -5.89 -0.27 3.05
N ILE A 13 -5.13 -1.17 2.42
CA ILE A 13 -3.69 -0.99 2.22
C ILE A 13 -3.44 0.18 1.26
N LYS A 14 -4.16 0.26 0.14
CA LYS A 14 -4.08 1.39 -0.80
C LYS A 14 -4.36 2.74 -0.12
N SER A 15 -5.38 2.84 0.73
CA SER A 15 -5.67 4.10 1.44
C SER A 15 -4.61 4.48 2.49
N LYS A 16 -4.04 3.50 3.19
CA LYS A 16 -2.90 3.71 4.09
C LYS A 16 -1.65 4.16 3.31
N ARG A 17 -1.42 3.62 2.11
CA ARG A 17 -0.32 4.03 1.24
C ARG A 17 -0.44 5.50 0.87
N GLU A 18 -1.63 5.96 0.49
CA GLU A 18 -1.89 7.38 0.22
C GLU A 18 -1.59 8.27 1.43
N THR A 19 -1.86 7.78 2.64
CA THR A 19 -1.53 8.50 3.89
C THR A 19 -0.02 8.64 4.06
N LEU A 20 0.75 7.58 3.79
CA LEU A 20 2.21 7.62 3.87
C LEU A 20 2.84 8.50 2.78
N LEU A 21 2.26 8.56 1.59
CA LEU A 21 2.68 9.51 0.55
C LEU A 21 2.52 10.97 1.00
N ARG A 22 1.36 11.31 1.58
CA ARG A 22 1.14 12.65 2.16
C ARG A 22 2.10 12.94 3.32
N LEU A 23 2.45 11.91 4.10
CA LEU A 23 3.43 12.05 5.17
C LEU A 23 4.83 12.37 4.60
N LEU A 24 5.26 11.75 3.49
CA LEU A 24 6.55 12.04 2.86
C LEU A 24 6.71 13.48 2.35
N GLU A 25 5.61 14.16 2.05
CA GLU A 25 5.58 15.57 1.64
C GLU A 25 5.97 16.51 2.79
N GLN A 26 5.87 16.05 4.05
CA GLN A 26 6.28 16.87 5.19
C GLN A 26 7.82 17.02 5.24
N PRO A 27 8.33 18.26 5.40
CA PRO A 27 9.76 18.53 5.34
C PRO A 27 10.52 18.04 6.59
N ASP A 28 9.83 17.81 7.70
CA ASP A 28 10.38 17.60 9.04
C ASP A 28 10.33 16.14 9.54
N LEU A 29 10.19 15.17 8.64
CA LEU A 29 10.18 13.74 9.00
C LEU A 29 11.48 13.22 9.66
N GLY A 30 12.61 13.86 9.39
CA GLY A 30 13.91 13.39 9.88
C GLY A 30 14.16 11.92 9.53
N THR A 31 14.51 11.11 10.52
CA THR A 31 14.81 9.68 10.35
C THR A 31 13.61 8.84 9.97
N LEU A 32 12.38 9.27 10.33
CA LEU A 32 11.14 8.57 10.00
C LEU A 32 10.93 8.47 8.47
N ARG A 33 11.57 9.35 7.69
CA ARG A 33 11.55 9.28 6.23
C ARG A 33 12.05 7.94 5.69
N ILE A 34 13.04 7.32 6.34
CA ILE A 34 13.57 6.02 5.91
C ILE A 34 12.50 4.95 6.12
N ASP A 35 11.92 4.90 7.33
CA ASP A 35 10.89 3.92 7.67
C ASP A 35 9.63 4.08 6.80
N VAL A 36 9.23 5.32 6.49
CA VAL A 36 8.07 5.61 5.62
C VAL A 36 8.34 5.16 4.18
N ASN A 37 9.55 5.40 3.65
CA ASN A 37 9.90 4.89 2.32
C ASN A 37 9.91 3.36 2.28
N GLN A 38 10.48 2.70 3.30
CA GLN A 38 10.47 1.24 3.38
C GLN A 38 9.03 0.68 3.46
N ALA A 39 8.18 1.28 4.29
CA ALA A 39 6.78 0.86 4.38
C ALA A 39 6.04 1.05 3.06
N LEU A 40 6.31 2.13 2.32
CA LEU A 40 5.72 2.34 0.99
C LEU A 40 6.16 1.28 -0.02
N GLU A 41 7.44 0.91 -0.03
CA GLU A 41 7.98 -0.17 -0.88
C GLU A 41 7.31 -1.51 -0.58
N GLU A 42 7.25 -1.90 0.70
CA GLU A 42 6.58 -3.14 1.12
C GLU A 42 5.09 -3.16 0.75
N MET A 43 4.42 -2.00 0.83
CA MET A 43 3.01 -1.87 0.43
C MET A 43 2.82 -1.95 -1.08
N ASP A 44 3.74 -1.38 -1.86
CA ASP A 44 3.72 -1.46 -3.32
C ASP A 44 3.94 -2.89 -3.81
N ASP A 45 4.93 -3.60 -3.24
CA ASP A 45 5.18 -5.01 -3.51
C ASP A 45 3.96 -5.87 -3.20
N LEU A 46 3.30 -5.63 -2.06
CA LEU A 46 2.10 -6.36 -1.67
C LEU A 46 0.92 -6.10 -2.61
N ILE A 47 0.75 -4.87 -3.09
CA ILE A 47 -0.30 -4.51 -4.05
C ILE A 47 -0.03 -5.17 -5.41
N ASP A 48 1.21 -5.17 -5.88
CA ASP A 48 1.63 -5.80 -7.13
C ASP A 48 1.47 -7.33 -7.08
N GLU A 49 1.88 -7.98 -5.98
CA GLU A 49 1.65 -9.41 -5.75
C GLU A 49 0.15 -9.73 -5.76
N PHE A 50 -0.68 -8.90 -5.13
CA PHE A 50 -2.12 -9.07 -5.16
C PHE A 50 -2.68 -8.96 -6.59
N GLN A 51 -2.24 -7.99 -7.38
CA GLN A 51 -2.69 -7.84 -8.77
C GLN A 51 -2.32 -9.04 -9.63
N ARG A 52 -1.13 -9.62 -9.42
CA ARG A 52 -0.68 -10.85 -10.11
C ARG A 52 -1.48 -12.08 -9.69
N THR A 53 -1.85 -12.17 -8.41
CA THR A 53 -2.59 -13.30 -7.84
C THR A 53 -4.09 -13.23 -8.21
N PHE A 54 -4.64 -12.03 -8.33
CA PHE A 54 -6.06 -11.78 -8.62
C PHE A 54 -6.23 -10.85 -9.84
N PRO A 55 -5.86 -11.30 -11.06
CA PRO A 55 -5.85 -10.45 -12.25
C PRO A 55 -7.25 -9.88 -12.60
N GLU A 56 -8.32 -10.61 -12.30
CA GLU A 56 -9.71 -10.13 -12.49
C GLU A 56 -10.09 -8.97 -11.54
N ALA A 57 -9.33 -8.74 -10.48
CA ALA A 57 -9.50 -7.61 -9.56
C ALA A 57 -8.76 -6.34 -10.01
N GLY A 58 -7.96 -6.41 -11.09
CA GLY A 58 -7.17 -5.29 -11.61
C GLY A 58 -7.97 -4.17 -12.28
N ASN A 59 -9.28 -4.36 -12.47
CA ASN A 59 -10.20 -3.37 -13.05
C ASN A 59 -11.05 -2.61 -12.00
N LEU A 60 -10.72 -2.73 -10.71
CA LEU A 60 -11.38 -2.00 -9.61
C LEU A 60 -10.74 -0.63 -9.36
#